data_AF-A0AA36DMY5-F1
#
_entry.id   AF-A0AA36DMY5-F1
#
_cell.length_a   1.000
_cell.length_b   1.000
_cell.length_c   1.000
_cell.angle_alpha   90.00
_cell.angle_beta   90.00
_cell.angle_gamma   90.00
#
_symmetry.space_group_name_H-M   'P 1'
#
loop_
_entity.id
_entity.type
_entity.pdbx_description
1 polymer ?
#
loop_
_entity_poly.entity_id
_entity_poly.type
_entity_poly.pdbx_seq_one_letter_code
_entity_poly.pdbx_strand_id
1 'polypeptide(L)'
;MDLVRPEITVRERCICRWDCPAEYELHVKLLKGDENFDAISEDYENQENAIYPRFRTAKRSWTATEEKGKAWVLVEYVFEDYPAGMRTIGVLSCGKDRRWWGGHFGSKFGATEVFIKLPDYPRLLAPDESVDAWSTLED
;
A
#
# COMPACT_ATOMS: atom_id res chain seq x y z
N MET A 1 10.30 10.69 10.73
CA MET A 1 9.55 9.44 10.56
C MET A 1 9.19 8.82 11.90
N ASP A 2 10.14 8.59 12.82
CA ASP A 2 9.86 7.84 14.05
C ASP A 2 9.02 8.58 15.10
N LEU A 3 9.32 9.87 15.33
CA LEU A 3 8.67 10.68 16.37
C LEU A 3 7.41 11.39 15.88
N VAL A 4 7.44 11.89 14.65
CA VAL A 4 6.36 12.70 14.04
C VAL A 4 5.35 11.83 13.30
N ARG A 5 5.79 10.68 12.75
CA ARG A 5 4.99 9.75 11.92
C ARG A 5 4.01 10.47 10.97
N PRO A 6 4.53 11.35 10.07
CA PRO A 6 3.67 12.10 9.17
C PRO A 6 2.85 11.15 8.29
N GLU A 7 1.64 11.58 7.93
CA GLU A 7 0.76 10.86 7.01
C GLU A 7 1.50 10.62 5.68
N ILE A 8 1.50 9.36 5.23
CA ILE A 8 2.07 8.98 3.93
C ILE A 8 0.96 8.47 3.04
N THR A 9 0.65 9.19 1.98
CA THR A 9 -0.33 8.78 0.98
C THR A 9 0.36 8.14 -0.20
N VAL A 10 -0.02 6.90 -0.53
CA VAL A 10 0.38 6.24 -1.78
C VAL A 10 -0.87 6.05 -2.62
N ARG A 11 -0.84 6.57 -3.86
CA ARG A 11 -1.98 6.47 -4.76
C ARG A 11 -1.57 6.23 -6.18
N GLU A 12 -2.46 5.60 -6.93
CA GLU A 12 -2.27 5.31 -8.34
C GLU A 12 -3.61 5.35 -9.06
N ARG A 13 -3.59 5.80 -10.32
CA ARG A 13 -4.76 5.73 -11.19
C ARG A 13 -4.76 4.41 -11.93
N CYS A 14 -5.89 3.73 -11.95
CA CYS A 14 -6.07 2.45 -12.60
C CYS A 14 -7.32 2.42 -13.48
N ILE A 15 -7.31 1.60 -14.51
CA ILE A 15 -8.42 1.39 -15.45
C ILE A 15 -8.33 -0.02 -16.05
N CYS A 16 -9.43 -0.50 -16.63
CA CYS A 16 -9.42 -1.68 -17.50
C CYS A 16 -9.88 -1.31 -18.91
N ARG A 17 -9.69 -2.20 -19.89
CA ARG A 17 -10.25 -1.96 -21.21
C ARG A 17 -11.77 -2.14 -21.18
N TRP A 18 -12.49 -1.45 -22.06
CA TRP A 18 -13.95 -1.59 -22.19
C TRP A 18 -14.39 -3.00 -22.66
N ASP A 19 -13.52 -3.74 -23.35
CA ASP A 19 -13.80 -5.07 -23.92
C ASP A 19 -13.29 -6.23 -23.06
N CYS A 20 -12.36 -6.01 -22.12
CA CYS A 20 -11.83 -7.07 -21.23
C CYS A 20 -11.94 -6.76 -19.72
N PRO A 21 -12.72 -7.52 -18.94
CA PRO A 21 -12.70 -7.44 -17.48
C PRO A 21 -11.32 -7.74 -16.92
N ALA A 22 -10.97 -7.09 -15.82
CA ALA A 22 -9.64 -7.16 -15.24
C ALA A 22 -9.67 -6.96 -13.73
N GLU A 23 -8.56 -7.34 -13.11
CA GLU A 23 -8.22 -7.10 -11.71
C GLU A 23 -6.98 -6.23 -11.64
N TYR A 24 -6.95 -5.39 -10.61
CA TYR A 24 -5.83 -4.53 -10.27
C TYR A 24 -5.58 -4.64 -8.78
N GLU A 25 -4.31 -4.68 -8.41
CA GLU A 25 -3.86 -4.68 -7.02
C GLU A 25 -2.71 -3.68 -6.85
N LEU A 26 -2.82 -2.83 -5.84
CA LEU A 26 -1.77 -1.95 -5.37
C LEU A 26 -1.27 -2.46 -4.02
N HIS A 27 -0.08 -3.01 -4.01
CA HIS A 27 0.61 -3.50 -2.82
C HIS A 27 1.55 -2.42 -2.31
N VAL A 28 1.40 -2.04 -1.04
CA VAL A 28 2.22 -1.00 -0.41
C VAL A 28 2.77 -1.50 0.91
N LYS A 29 4.08 -1.33 1.11
CA LYS A 29 4.79 -1.78 2.31
C LYS A 29 5.67 -0.69 2.89
N LEU A 30 5.54 -0.43 4.19
CA LEU A 30 6.52 0.32 4.97
C LEU A 30 7.57 -0.62 5.55
N LEU A 31 8.82 -0.35 5.19
CA LEU A 31 9.97 -1.19 5.47
C LEU A 31 10.95 -0.51 6.42
N LYS A 32 11.54 -1.29 7.33
CA LYS A 32 12.74 -0.94 8.07
C LYS A 32 13.95 -0.86 7.12
N GLY A 33 15.06 -0.31 7.59
CA GLY A 33 16.20 0.04 6.73
C GLY A 33 16.90 -1.17 6.06
N ASP A 34 16.82 -2.35 6.67
CA ASP A 34 17.46 -3.60 6.26
C ASP A 34 16.48 -4.59 5.59
N GLU A 35 15.20 -4.26 5.59
CA GLU A 35 14.15 -5.11 5.07
C GLU A 35 14.05 -5.03 3.53
N ASN A 36 13.83 -6.18 2.89
CA ASN A 36 13.61 -6.29 1.45
C ASN A 36 12.13 -6.57 1.15
N PHE A 37 11.57 -5.82 0.19
CA PHE A 37 10.17 -5.90 -0.23
C PHE A 37 9.70 -7.33 -0.60
N ASP A 38 10.53 -8.06 -1.36
CA ASP A 38 10.21 -9.41 -1.86
C ASP A 38 10.39 -10.49 -0.79
N ALA A 39 11.22 -10.24 0.22
CA ALA A 39 11.55 -11.21 1.27
C ALA A 39 10.52 -11.21 2.41
N ILE A 40 9.67 -10.19 2.49
CA ILE A 40 8.68 -10.06 3.56
C ILE A 40 7.35 -10.67 3.08
N SER A 41 6.93 -11.74 3.77
CA SER A 41 5.63 -12.35 3.55
C SER A 41 4.52 -11.35 3.84
N GLU A 42 3.49 -11.37 2.99
CA GLU A 42 2.27 -10.60 3.16
C GLU A 42 1.32 -11.24 4.18
N ASP A 43 1.85 -11.95 5.17
CA ASP A 43 1.03 -12.66 6.16
C ASP A 43 0.30 -11.63 7.02
N TYR A 44 -0.91 -11.28 6.59
CA TYR A 44 -1.81 -10.32 7.24
C TYR A 44 -2.23 -10.75 8.65
N GLU A 45 -2.07 -12.05 8.96
CA GLU A 45 -2.38 -12.64 10.27
C GLU A 45 -1.23 -12.51 11.28
N ASN A 46 -0.06 -12.02 10.87
CA ASN A 46 0.99 -11.72 11.85
C ASN A 46 0.52 -10.56 12.75
N GLN A 47 0.51 -10.82 14.06
CA GLN A 47 -0.03 -9.97 15.12
C GLN A 47 0.55 -8.54 15.07
N GLU A 48 1.78 -8.39 14.55
CA GLU A 48 2.45 -7.10 14.35
C GLU A 48 1.73 -6.17 13.36
N ASN A 49 1.24 -6.71 12.25
CA ASN A 49 0.55 -5.93 11.21
C ASN A 49 -0.91 -5.60 11.59
N ALA A 50 -1.46 -6.31 12.57
CA ALA A 50 -2.80 -6.08 13.10
C ALA A 50 -2.84 -4.86 14.02
N ILE A 51 -1.76 -4.59 14.76
CA ILE A 51 -1.69 -3.47 15.72
C ILE A 51 -1.26 -2.18 15.00
N TYR A 52 -0.22 -2.24 14.17
CA TYR A 52 0.25 -1.09 13.40
C TYR A 52 0.42 -1.45 11.93
N PRO A 53 -0.44 -0.94 11.03
CA PRO A 53 -0.48 -1.41 9.66
C PRO A 53 0.73 -0.93 8.85
N ARG A 54 1.63 -1.87 8.55
CA ARG A 54 2.80 -1.60 7.69
C ARG A 54 2.60 -2.09 6.27
N PHE A 55 1.77 -3.11 6.06
CA PHE A 55 1.49 -3.68 4.74
C PHE A 55 0.00 -3.59 4.41
N ARG A 56 -0.32 -3.15 3.20
CA ARG A 56 -1.69 -3.12 2.68
C ARG A 56 -1.73 -3.40 1.19
N THR A 57 -2.87 -3.96 0.77
CA THR A 57 -3.17 -4.19 -0.63
C THR A 57 -4.54 -3.64 -0.95
N ALA A 58 -4.58 -2.62 -1.79
CA ALA A 58 -5.82 -2.07 -2.32
C ALA A 58 -6.15 -2.77 -3.63
N LYS A 59 -7.37 -3.32 -3.73
CA LYS A 59 -7.81 -4.10 -4.90
C LYS A 59 -8.92 -3.37 -5.65
N ARG A 60 -8.86 -3.44 -6.98
CA ARG A 60 -9.94 -2.99 -7.85
C ARG A 60 -10.27 -4.09 -8.86
N SER A 61 -11.56 -4.31 -9.06
CA SER A 61 -12.08 -5.34 -9.95
C SER A 61 -13.13 -4.72 -10.86
N TRP A 62 -13.01 -4.97 -12.16
CA TRP A 62 -14.05 -4.63 -13.12
C TRP A 62 -14.69 -5.92 -13.63
N THR A 63 -16.01 -5.98 -13.53
CA THR A 63 -16.82 -7.10 -14.02
C THR A 63 -17.37 -6.77 -15.42
N ALA A 64 -18.18 -7.67 -15.99
CA ALA A 64 -18.68 -7.53 -17.37
C ALA A 64 -19.78 -6.46 -17.55
N THR A 65 -19.96 -5.55 -16.59
CA THR A 65 -20.99 -4.51 -16.61
C THR A 65 -20.58 -3.30 -17.46
N GLU A 66 -21.56 -2.42 -17.73
CA GLU A 66 -21.39 -1.27 -18.62
C GLU A 66 -20.44 -0.18 -18.10
N GLU A 67 -19.96 -0.23 -16.86
CA GLU A 67 -19.06 0.78 -16.28
C GLU A 67 -17.57 0.56 -16.65
N LYS A 68 -17.29 -0.52 -17.39
CA LYS A 68 -15.95 -0.99 -17.69
C LYS A 68 -15.20 -0.06 -18.65
N GLY A 69 -13.99 0.36 -18.24
CA GLY A 69 -13.07 1.14 -19.08
C GLY A 69 -13.54 2.54 -19.47
N LYS A 70 -14.57 3.08 -18.80
CA LYS A 70 -15.09 4.42 -19.06
C LYS A 70 -14.25 5.55 -18.44
N ALA A 71 -13.58 5.29 -17.32
CA ALA A 71 -12.82 6.31 -16.61
C ALA A 71 -11.66 5.70 -15.81
N TRP A 72 -10.59 6.47 -15.66
CA TRP A 72 -9.52 6.20 -14.71
C TRP A 72 -10.06 6.39 -13.29
N VAL A 73 -9.77 5.43 -12.42
CA VAL A 73 -10.19 5.43 -11.01
C VAL A 73 -8.95 5.58 -10.15
N LEU A 74 -9.01 6.45 -9.15
CA LEU A 74 -7.96 6.59 -8.15
C LEU A 74 -8.08 5.46 -7.12
N VAL A 75 -6.98 4.77 -6.87
CA VAL A 75 -6.80 3.85 -5.75
C VAL A 75 -5.77 4.47 -4.84
N GLU A 76 -6.08 4.55 -3.56
CA GLU A 76 -5.27 5.28 -2.58
C GLU A 76 -5.19 4.48 -1.29
N TYR A 77 -4.03 4.55 -0.65
CA TYR A 77 -3.81 4.11 0.70
C TYR A 77 -3.06 5.19 1.49
N VAL A 78 -3.41 5.32 2.76
CA VAL A 78 -2.83 6.30 3.68
C VAL A 78 -2.23 5.54 4.84
N PHE A 79 -0.93 5.71 5.06
CA PHE A 79 -0.25 5.25 6.27
C PHE A 79 -0.33 6.34 7.33
N GLU A 80 -0.88 5.95 8.48
CA GLU A 80 -0.98 6.75 9.70
C GLU A 80 -0.54 5.88 10.87
N ASP A 81 0.01 6.51 11.92
CA ASP A 81 0.40 5.85 13.17
C ASP A 81 1.27 4.59 12.99
N TYR A 82 2.05 4.50 11.91
CA TYR A 82 2.93 3.38 11.63
C TYR A 82 4.07 3.27 12.65
N PRO A 83 4.70 2.09 12.81
CA PRO A 83 5.76 1.91 13.80
C PRO A 83 6.96 2.80 13.53
N ALA A 84 7.76 3.03 14.55
CA ALA A 84 9.07 3.63 14.36
C ALA A 84 10.00 2.69 13.58
N GLY A 85 11.09 3.26 13.06
CA GLY A 85 12.10 2.53 12.30
C GLY A 85 11.79 2.40 10.82
N MET A 86 10.66 2.92 10.32
CA MET A 86 10.34 2.90 8.89
C MET A 86 11.26 3.84 8.12
N ARG A 87 11.89 3.34 7.06
CA ARG A 87 12.88 4.05 6.24
C ARG A 87 12.57 4.01 4.74
N THR A 88 11.91 2.96 4.29
CA THR A 88 11.66 2.74 2.86
C THR A 88 10.19 2.43 2.62
N ILE A 89 9.65 2.91 1.51
CA ILE A 89 8.32 2.55 1.01
C ILE A 89 8.51 1.66 -0.21
N GLY A 90 7.95 0.46 -0.18
CA GLY A 90 7.82 -0.39 -1.36
C GLY A 90 6.44 -0.25 -1.96
N VAL A 91 6.38 -0.10 -3.28
CA VAL A 91 5.14 -0.01 -4.06
C VAL A 91 5.21 -1.01 -5.19
N LEU A 92 4.23 -1.92 -5.25
CA LEU A 92 4.10 -2.91 -6.32
C LEU A 92 2.67 -2.86 -6.87
N SER A 93 2.57 -2.60 -8.17
CA SER A 93 1.31 -2.57 -8.88
C SER A 93 1.17 -3.79 -9.79
N CYS A 94 0.07 -4.52 -9.62
CA CYS A 94 -0.21 -5.75 -10.33
C CYS A 94 -1.51 -5.62 -11.12
N GLY A 95 -1.54 -6.20 -12.32
CA GLY A 95 -2.71 -6.20 -13.18
C GLY A 95 -2.89 -7.53 -13.90
N LYS A 96 -4.12 -8.06 -13.88
CA LYS A 96 -4.46 -9.33 -14.51
C LYS A 96 -5.75 -9.22 -15.30
N ASP A 97 -5.80 -9.83 -16.48
CA ASP A 97 -7.05 -9.96 -17.21
C ASP A 97 -7.90 -11.11 -16.63
N ARG A 98 -9.20 -11.13 -16.95
CA ARG A 98 -10.09 -12.24 -16.58
C ARG A 98 -10.48 -13.14 -17.76
N ARG A 99 -10.00 -12.84 -18.96
CA ARG A 99 -10.36 -13.57 -20.19
C ARG A 99 -9.23 -14.42 -20.74
N TRP A 100 -8.03 -14.31 -20.16
CA TRP A 100 -6.83 -15.09 -20.53
C TRP A 100 -6.52 -14.97 -22.03
N TRP A 101 -6.73 -13.78 -22.58
CA TRP A 101 -6.53 -13.53 -24.00
C TRP A 101 -5.04 -13.36 -24.28
N GLY A 102 -4.57 -13.90 -25.41
CA GLY A 102 -3.20 -13.69 -25.86
C GLY A 102 -2.95 -12.20 -26.15
N GLY A 103 -2.37 -11.47 -25.19
CA GLY A 103 -2.05 -10.06 -25.31
C GLY A 103 -2.05 -9.32 -23.97
N HIS A 104 -1.99 -7.98 -24.02
CA HIS A 104 -1.87 -7.13 -22.83
C HIS A 104 -3.22 -6.56 -22.38
N PHE A 105 -4.16 -7.44 -22.02
CA PHE A 105 -5.55 -7.07 -21.71
C PHE A 105 -5.84 -6.87 -20.22
N GLY A 106 -4.84 -7.05 -19.36
CA GLY A 106 -4.94 -6.75 -17.94
C GLY A 106 -5.24 -5.27 -17.67
N SER A 107 -5.46 -4.95 -16.41
CA SER A 107 -5.62 -3.57 -15.97
C SER A 107 -4.42 -2.72 -16.38
N LYS A 108 -4.68 -1.44 -16.58
CA LYS A 108 -3.68 -0.39 -16.87
C LYS A 108 -3.66 0.53 -15.67
N PHE A 109 -2.47 1.00 -15.33
CA PHE A 109 -2.27 1.87 -14.19
C PHE A 109 -1.12 2.83 -14.49
N GLY A 110 -1.08 3.93 -13.74
CA GLY A 110 -0.06 4.95 -13.86
C GLY A 110 -0.40 6.19 -13.06
N ALA A 111 0.45 7.21 -13.19
CA ALA A 111 0.43 8.36 -12.28
C ALA A 111 0.50 7.89 -10.81
N THR A 112 1.43 6.98 -10.52
CA THR A 112 1.80 6.58 -9.17
C THR A 112 2.40 7.77 -8.44
N GLU A 113 1.84 8.11 -7.30
CA GLU A 113 2.26 9.26 -6.50
C GLU A 113 2.43 8.84 -5.05
N VAL A 114 3.48 9.37 -4.41
CA VAL A 114 3.73 9.23 -2.97
C VAL A 114 3.82 10.62 -2.37
N PHE A 115 2.95 10.90 -1.42
CA PHE A 115 2.93 12.16 -0.68
C PHE A 115 3.30 11.91 0.77
N ILE A 116 4.10 12.81 1.33
CA ILE A 116 4.35 12.87 2.76
C ILE A 116 3.80 14.21 3.24
N LYS A 117 2.74 14.16 4.04
CA LYS A 117 2.11 15.36 4.59
C LYS A 117 2.64 15.59 6.00
N LEU A 118 3.45 16.63 6.15
CA LEU A 118 3.90 17.05 7.47
C LEU A 118 2.72 17.68 8.23
N PRO A 119 2.52 17.34 9.51
CA PRO A 119 1.47 17.95 10.32
C PRO A 119 1.80 19.41 10.60
N ASP A 120 0.78 20.27 10.61
CA ASP A 120 0.92 21.69 10.96
C ASP A 120 1.45 21.86 12.40
N TYR A 121 1.07 20.94 13.28
CA TYR A 121 1.51 20.86 14.68
C TYR A 121 2.03 19.44 14.98
N PRO A 122 3.34 19.22 14.93
CA PRO A 122 3.89 17.89 15.17
C PRO A 122 3.71 17.48 16.63
N ARG A 123 2.92 16.43 16.88
CA ARG A 123 2.96 15.71 18.16
C ARG A 123 4.21 14.83 18.14
N LEU A 124 5.17 15.15 18.99
CA LEU A 124 6.32 14.28 19.20
C LEU A 124 5.89 13.16 20.14
N LEU A 125 5.94 11.91 19.66
CA LEU A 125 5.76 10.75 20.52
C LEU A 125 6.90 10.66 21.51
N ALA A 126 6.59 10.20 22.73
CA ALA A 126 7.60 10.03 23.77
C ALA A 126 8.59 8.93 23.37
N PRO A 127 9.86 8.97 23.84
CA PRO A 127 10.88 8.00 23.46
C PRO A 127 10.44 6.54 23.68
N ASP A 128 9.71 6.25 24.76
CA ASP A 128 9.14 4.94 25.09
C ASP A 128 7.97 4.51 24.18
N GLU A 129 7.21 5.45 23.62
CA GLU A 129 6.22 5.18 22.57
C GLU A 129 6.87 5.04 21.17
N SER A 130 8.13 5.49 21.05
CA SER A 130 8.89 5.55 19.78
C SER A 130 9.94 4.44 19.63
N VAL A 131 10.39 3.84 20.73
CA VAL A 131 11.35 2.74 20.74
C VAL A 131 10.56 1.46 20.90
N ASP A 132 10.78 0.52 19.98
CA ASP A 132 10.10 -0.77 19.84
C ASP A 132 9.29 -1.24 21.07
N ALA A 133 7.96 -1.13 21.00
CA ALA A 133 7.04 -1.92 21.84
C ALA A 133 7.19 -3.45 21.64
N TRP A 134 8.16 -3.86 20.82
CA TRP A 134 8.46 -5.24 20.42
C TRP A 134 9.64 -5.84 21.20
N SER A 135 10.48 -5.04 21.86
CA SER A 135 11.59 -5.59 22.67
C SER A 135 11.13 -6.27 23.97
N THR A 136 9.85 -6.19 24.31
CA THR A 136 9.24 -6.78 25.52
C THR A 136 8.35 -8.00 25.24
N LEU A 137 8.37 -8.53 24.01
CA LEU A 137 7.62 -9.74 23.63
C LEU A 137 8.50 -10.99 23.47
N GLU A 138 9.80 -10.86 23.73
CA GLU A 138 10.73 -11.98 23.90
C GLU A 138 11.00 -12.20 25.41
N ASP A 139 10.02 -12.72 26.14
CA ASP A 139 10.17 -13.36 27.46
C ASP A 139 9.22 -14.56 27.58
#